data_AF-A0A158R7K8-F1
#
_entry.id   AF-A0A158R7K8-F1
#
_cell.length_a   1.000
_cell.length_b   1.000
_cell.length_c   1.000
_cell.angle_alpha   90.00
_cell.angle_beta   90.00
_cell.angle_gamma   90.00
#
_symmetry.space_group_name_H-M   'P 1'
#
loop_
_entity.id
_entity.type
_entity.pdbx_description
1 polymer ?
#
loop_
_entity_poly.entity_id
_entity_poly.type
_entity_poly.pdbx_seq_one_letter_code
_entity_poly.pdbx_strand_id
1 'polypeptide(L)'
;LMLACNRISMNRSLSHLIEYRRNCLNGSRRFPIYVSQDCNDADVLALLRSYGEQITILNQPDHSDFNFRHINPNLIAYSLPMYSAISGYYRISRNYKWSLSQMFDERKYNLTIIVEDDLDVAPDFFDYFSSLAPLLMEDKSLFCISAWNDNGIPTLIDKSRNDLLYRSDFFPGLGWMLTRQLWDEELREAWPMAYWDEFMRKKAVRRGRACIRPEISRSHTFGRKGVSNGQFFDSYLRFNYLSDKPFVFNSTLLRITLKPDVYDSQFLTEVYDKSVLLNDRSQLSHLDEASPQSTACRLEYKTREDFVAAARLLGAMQDFKEGVPRTAYMGIVSVFFCGRRIYLAPGGSRGWDNNEYPDWK
;
A
#
# COMPACT_ATOMS: atom_id res chain seq x y z
N LEU A 1 -9.43 11.82 -1.30
CA LEU A 1 -8.56 12.75 -0.55
C LEU A 1 -7.16 12.67 -1.14
N MET A 2 -6.68 13.76 -1.73
CA MET A 2 -5.29 13.90 -2.16
C MET A 2 -4.53 14.71 -1.12
N LEU A 3 -3.37 14.24 -0.69
CA LEU A 3 -2.51 14.96 0.26
C LEU A 3 -1.37 15.61 -0.51
N ALA A 4 -1.27 16.93 -0.38
CA ALA A 4 -0.28 17.75 -1.07
C ALA A 4 0.42 18.71 -0.10
N CYS A 5 1.56 19.24 -0.53
CA CYS A 5 2.33 20.22 0.21
C CYS A 5 2.88 21.29 -0.74
N ASN A 6 4.05 21.05 -1.33
CA ASN A 6 4.84 22.06 -2.03
C ASN A 6 5.44 21.56 -3.36
N ARG A 7 4.76 20.61 -4.03
CA ARG A 7 5.25 20.00 -5.28
C ARG A 7 4.32 20.28 -6.44
N ILE A 8 4.69 21.19 -7.34
CA ILE A 8 3.92 21.48 -8.57
C ILE A 8 3.78 20.26 -9.50
N SER A 9 4.71 19.31 -9.42
CA SER A 9 4.60 18.03 -10.14
C SER A 9 3.32 17.26 -9.82
N MET A 10 2.65 17.57 -8.70
CA MET A 10 1.34 17.02 -8.35
C MET A 10 0.27 17.22 -9.41
N ASN A 11 0.46 18.21 -10.31
CA ASN A 11 -0.45 18.46 -11.41
C ASN A 11 -0.67 17.19 -12.24
N ARG A 12 0.39 16.40 -12.45
CA ARG A 12 0.36 15.13 -13.16
C ARG A 12 -0.61 14.14 -12.52
N SER A 13 -0.48 13.92 -11.21
CA SER A 13 -1.37 13.05 -10.44
C SER A 13 -2.82 13.54 -10.45
N LEU A 14 -3.01 14.84 -10.19
CA LEU A 14 -4.34 15.42 -10.08
C LEU A 14 -5.09 15.43 -11.42
N SER A 15 -4.39 15.69 -12.52
CA SER A 15 -5.00 15.66 -13.86
C SER A 15 -5.50 14.26 -14.21
N HIS A 16 -4.72 13.21 -13.92
CA HIS A 16 -5.14 11.82 -14.15
C HIS A 16 -6.34 11.42 -13.27
N LEU A 17 -6.35 11.81 -12.00
CA LEU A 17 -7.51 11.58 -11.12
C LEU A 17 -8.79 12.22 -11.68
N ILE A 18 -8.70 13.43 -12.21
CA ILE A 18 -9.84 14.13 -12.79
C ILE A 18 -10.26 13.49 -14.12
N GLU A 19 -9.31 13.16 -14.98
CA GLU A 19 -9.54 12.49 -16.25
C GLU A 19 -10.28 11.16 -16.04
N TYR A 20 -9.72 10.26 -15.24
CA TYR A 20 -10.31 8.94 -15.03
C TYR A 20 -11.61 8.99 -14.24
N ARG A 21 -11.79 9.96 -13.34
CA ARG A 21 -13.08 10.20 -12.68
C ARG A 21 -14.18 10.50 -13.69
N ARG A 22 -13.90 11.26 -14.76
CA ARG A 22 -14.90 11.61 -15.78
C ARG A 22 -15.40 10.39 -16.55
N ASN A 23 -14.59 9.33 -16.62
CA ASN A 23 -14.97 8.07 -17.27
C ASN A 23 -15.92 7.24 -16.40
N CYS A 24 -16.02 7.53 -15.09
CA CYS A 24 -16.96 6.86 -14.21
C CYS A 24 -18.36 7.48 -14.31
N LEU A 25 -19.39 6.62 -14.37
CA LEU A 25 -20.79 7.06 -14.31
C LEU A 25 -21.06 7.87 -13.04
N ASN A 26 -21.51 9.12 -13.19
CA ASN A 26 -21.70 10.09 -12.10
C ASN A 26 -20.43 10.33 -11.26
N GLY A 27 -19.25 10.27 -11.89
CA GLY A 27 -17.94 10.33 -11.23
C GLY A 27 -17.76 11.49 -10.26
N SER A 28 -18.18 12.71 -10.62
CA SER A 28 -18.08 13.87 -9.71
C SER A 28 -18.88 13.72 -8.41
N ARG A 29 -20.01 13.01 -8.45
CA ARG A 29 -20.85 12.75 -7.27
C ARG A 29 -20.36 11.54 -6.49
N ARG A 30 -19.90 10.49 -7.17
CA ARG A 30 -19.42 9.25 -6.55
C ARG A 30 -18.02 9.38 -5.96
N PHE A 31 -17.17 10.19 -6.59
CA PHE A 31 -15.77 10.40 -6.25
C PHE A 31 -15.44 11.90 -6.20
N PRO A 32 -16.01 12.66 -5.25
CA PRO A 32 -15.60 14.04 -5.03
C PRO A 32 -14.11 14.08 -4.65
N ILE A 33 -13.35 14.99 -5.27
CA ILE A 33 -11.91 15.11 -5.05
C ILE A 33 -11.66 16.27 -4.11
N TYR A 34 -11.13 15.95 -2.92
CA TYR A 34 -10.61 16.91 -1.96
C TYR A 34 -9.09 16.90 -2.02
N VAL A 35 -8.46 18.06 -2.16
CA VAL A 35 -7.00 18.20 -2.08
C VAL A 35 -6.68 18.94 -0.79
N SER A 36 -6.05 18.24 0.15
CA SER A 36 -5.56 18.84 1.38
C SER A 36 -4.12 19.29 1.21
N GLN A 37 -3.93 20.60 1.16
CA GLN A 37 -2.65 21.25 1.06
C GLN A 37 -2.14 21.61 2.46
N ASP A 38 -0.95 21.14 2.81
CA ASP A 38 -0.14 21.69 3.91
C ASP A 38 0.89 22.72 3.36
N CYS A 39 1.87 23.14 4.15
CA CYS A 39 3.06 23.89 3.72
C CYS A 39 2.82 25.31 3.17
N ASN A 40 1.57 25.72 2.89
CA ASN A 40 1.20 27.03 2.35
C ASN A 40 2.00 27.45 1.10
N ASP A 41 2.31 26.49 0.23
CA ASP A 41 3.01 26.78 -1.00
C ASP A 41 2.11 27.56 -1.98
N ALA A 42 2.52 28.78 -2.33
CA ALA A 42 1.69 29.70 -3.13
C ALA A 42 1.49 29.22 -4.56
N ASP A 43 2.50 28.58 -5.15
CA ASP A 43 2.45 28.07 -6.53
C ASP A 43 1.51 26.87 -6.58
N VAL A 44 1.58 25.95 -5.60
CA VAL A 44 0.66 24.82 -5.49
C VAL A 44 -0.77 25.33 -5.28
N LEU A 45 -0.97 26.32 -4.42
CA LEU A 45 -2.30 26.90 -4.20
C LEU A 45 -2.87 27.55 -5.47
N ALA A 46 -2.03 28.26 -6.24
CA ALA A 46 -2.42 28.84 -7.52
C ALA A 46 -2.82 27.75 -8.53
N LEU A 47 -2.05 26.66 -8.61
CA LEU A 47 -2.37 25.49 -9.41
C LEU A 47 -3.71 24.88 -8.99
N LEU A 48 -3.93 24.64 -7.69
CA LEU A 48 -5.17 24.05 -7.19
C LEU A 48 -6.39 24.93 -7.52
N ARG A 49 -6.27 26.25 -7.39
CA ARG A 49 -7.34 27.20 -7.78
C ARG A 49 -7.69 27.10 -9.27
N SER A 50 -6.72 26.80 -10.14
CA SER A 50 -6.97 26.65 -11.58
C SER A 50 -7.93 25.50 -11.93
N TYR A 51 -8.10 24.51 -11.05
CA TYR A 51 -9.02 23.39 -11.26
C TYR A 51 -10.51 23.73 -11.02
N GLY A 52 -10.80 24.89 -10.42
CA GLY A 52 -12.16 25.37 -10.18
C GLY A 52 -13.02 24.36 -9.41
N GLU A 53 -14.26 24.18 -9.85
CA GLU A 53 -15.25 23.30 -9.20
C GLU A 53 -14.94 21.80 -9.32
N GLN A 54 -13.90 21.41 -10.06
CA GLN A 54 -13.54 20.00 -10.20
C GLN A 54 -12.99 19.38 -8.91
N ILE A 55 -12.49 20.21 -8.00
CA ILE A 55 -11.91 19.82 -6.73
C ILE A 55 -12.42 20.72 -5.61
N THR A 56 -12.24 20.28 -4.36
CA THR A 56 -12.34 21.14 -3.19
C THR A 56 -10.98 21.23 -2.51
N ILE A 57 -10.49 22.45 -2.32
CA ILE A 57 -9.22 22.71 -1.63
C ILE A 57 -9.47 22.74 -0.12
N LEU A 58 -8.67 22.01 0.63
CA LEU A 58 -8.59 22.08 2.08
C LEU A 58 -7.20 22.60 2.43
N ASN A 59 -7.11 23.64 3.26
CA ASN A 59 -5.82 24.15 3.74
C ASN A 59 -5.63 23.74 5.19
N GLN A 60 -4.57 22.99 5.46
CA GLN A 60 -4.23 22.51 6.80
C GLN A 60 -3.92 23.71 7.69
N PRO A 61 -4.66 24.00 8.78
CA PRO A 61 -4.60 25.29 9.46
C PRO A 61 -3.37 25.52 10.36
N ASP A 62 -2.71 24.45 10.82
CA ASP A 62 -1.58 24.50 11.74
C ASP A 62 -0.25 24.25 11.02
N HIS A 63 0.54 25.30 10.82
CA HIS A 63 1.90 25.19 10.25
C HIS A 63 2.99 25.41 11.29
N SER A 64 2.66 25.31 12.58
CA SER A 64 3.64 25.44 13.65
C SER A 64 4.74 24.40 13.54
N ASP A 65 5.94 24.78 13.99
CA ASP A 65 7.07 23.88 14.10
C ASP A 65 6.94 22.93 15.29
N PHE A 66 7.42 21.70 15.11
CA PHE A 66 7.52 20.75 16.21
C PHE A 66 8.72 21.06 17.08
N ASN A 67 8.48 21.19 18.38
CA ASN A 67 9.52 21.40 19.36
C ASN A 67 10.03 20.06 19.90
N PHE A 68 11.25 19.68 19.49
CA PHE A 68 11.86 18.40 19.87
C PHE A 68 12.69 18.44 21.15
N ARG A 69 12.33 19.29 22.13
CA ARG A 69 13.04 19.43 23.43
C ARG A 69 13.33 18.12 24.17
N HIS A 70 12.59 17.05 23.89
CA HIS A 70 12.78 15.71 24.49
C HIS A 70 13.74 14.81 23.70
N ILE A 71 14.09 15.15 22.46
CA ILE A 71 15.11 14.44 21.69
C ILE A 71 16.47 14.97 22.16
N ASN A 72 17.41 14.06 22.46
CA ASN A 72 18.72 14.41 22.97
C ASN A 72 19.36 15.52 22.08
N PRO A 73 19.67 16.70 22.64
CA PRO A 73 20.23 17.82 21.88
C PRO A 73 21.50 17.44 21.12
N ASN A 74 22.27 16.48 21.64
CA ASN A 74 23.49 15.96 21.00
C ASN A 74 23.20 15.08 19.77
N LEU A 75 21.96 14.64 19.53
CA LEU A 75 21.56 14.00 18.27
C LEU A 75 21.16 15.04 17.22
N ILE A 76 20.51 16.13 17.63
CA ILE A 76 20.03 17.19 16.73
C ILE A 76 21.16 18.17 16.33
N ALA A 77 22.10 18.44 17.23
CA ALA A 77 23.14 19.45 17.07
C ALA A 77 24.13 19.20 15.92
N TYR A 78 24.22 17.97 15.39
CA TYR A 78 25.23 17.63 14.39
C TYR A 78 24.73 17.51 12.94
N SER A 79 23.42 17.63 12.66
CA SER A 79 22.97 17.73 11.25
C SER A 79 21.56 18.33 11.06
N LEU A 80 21.51 19.55 10.51
CA LEU A 80 20.28 20.20 10.02
C LEU A 80 19.42 19.29 9.09
N PRO A 81 20.02 18.43 8.23
CA PRO A 81 19.28 17.43 7.46
C PRO A 81 18.44 16.44 8.28
N MET A 82 18.95 15.95 9.42
CA MET A 82 18.22 14.97 10.24
C MET A 82 17.04 15.62 10.96
N TYR A 83 17.21 16.85 11.46
CA TYR A 83 16.12 17.64 12.05
C TYR A 83 14.99 17.88 11.03
N SER A 84 15.35 18.28 9.80
CA SER A 84 14.39 18.53 8.72
C SER A 84 13.61 17.26 8.35
N ALA A 85 14.30 16.12 8.22
CA ALA A 85 13.66 14.84 7.93
C ALA A 85 12.66 14.42 9.03
N ILE A 86 13.06 14.49 10.30
CA ILE A 86 12.18 14.17 11.44
C ILE A 86 10.97 15.10 11.47
N SER A 87 11.19 16.42 11.38
CA SER A 87 10.11 17.42 11.35
C SER A 87 9.11 17.14 10.21
N GLY A 88 9.62 16.74 9.03
CA GLY A 88 8.78 16.34 7.91
C GLY A 88 7.82 15.21 8.24
N TYR A 89 8.26 14.15 8.93
CA TYR A 89 7.36 13.03 9.31
C TYR A 89 6.28 13.44 10.31
N TYR A 90 6.58 14.38 11.20
CA TYR A 90 5.59 14.91 12.13
C TYR A 90 4.55 15.77 11.42
N ARG A 91 4.99 16.63 10.48
CA ARG A 91 4.09 17.44 9.64
C ARG A 91 3.19 16.58 8.76
N ILE A 92 3.74 15.53 8.14
CA ILE A 92 2.96 14.54 7.38
C ILE A 92 1.88 13.93 8.27
N SER A 93 2.24 13.43 9.46
CA SER A 93 1.26 12.80 10.35
C SER A 93 0.17 13.76 10.80
N ARG A 94 0.52 15.01 11.13
CA ARG A 94 -0.46 16.08 11.44
C ARG A 94 -1.42 16.33 10.27
N ASN A 95 -0.89 16.47 9.06
CA ASN A 95 -1.71 16.71 7.88
C ASN A 95 -2.65 15.54 7.60
N TYR A 96 -2.16 14.29 7.67
CA TYR A 96 -3.00 13.11 7.56
C TYR A 96 -4.16 13.12 8.58
N LYS A 97 -3.85 13.34 9.87
CA LYS A 97 -4.87 13.37 10.93
C LYS A 97 -5.96 14.39 10.64
N TRP A 98 -5.56 15.63 10.39
CA TRP A 98 -6.50 16.72 10.12
C TRP A 98 -7.33 16.45 8.86
N SER A 99 -6.69 15.99 7.79
CA SER A 99 -7.36 15.70 6.52
C SER A 99 -8.36 14.55 6.64
N LEU A 100 -8.05 13.52 7.44
CA LEU A 100 -8.98 12.42 7.72
C LEU A 100 -10.16 12.89 8.56
N SER A 101 -9.95 13.74 9.57
CA SER A 101 -11.03 14.41 10.29
C SER A 101 -11.93 15.22 9.34
N GLN A 102 -11.36 15.93 8.35
CA GLN A 102 -12.16 16.65 7.37
C GLN A 102 -13.07 15.72 6.54
N MET A 103 -12.63 14.49 6.26
CA MET A 103 -13.41 13.54 5.46
C MET A 103 -14.48 12.83 6.31
N PHE A 104 -14.09 12.35 7.50
CA PHE A 104 -14.93 11.49 8.33
C PHE A 104 -15.74 12.26 9.38
N ASP A 105 -15.17 13.29 9.98
CA ASP A 105 -15.80 14.03 11.08
C ASP A 105 -16.65 15.17 10.53
N GLU A 106 -16.15 15.95 9.58
CA GLU A 106 -16.90 17.09 9.02
C GLU A 106 -17.87 16.63 7.92
N ARG A 107 -17.36 15.88 6.94
CA ARG A 107 -18.13 15.49 5.75
C ARG A 107 -18.90 14.18 5.90
N LYS A 108 -18.64 13.42 6.96
CA LYS A 108 -19.34 12.18 7.29
C LYS A 108 -19.30 11.13 6.18
N TYR A 109 -18.26 11.10 5.35
CA TYR A 109 -18.09 10.03 4.36
C TYR A 109 -17.92 8.68 5.06
N ASN A 110 -18.42 7.59 4.45
CA ASN A 110 -18.23 6.25 5.00
C ASN A 110 -16.92 5.61 4.56
N LEU A 111 -16.40 6.03 3.40
CA LEU A 111 -15.18 5.53 2.79
C LEU A 111 -14.38 6.72 2.25
N THR A 112 -13.06 6.66 2.40
CA THR A 112 -12.15 7.65 1.81
C THR A 112 -11.02 6.91 1.10
N ILE A 113 -10.75 7.29 -0.15
CA ILE A 113 -9.53 6.89 -0.88
C ILE A 113 -8.49 7.99 -0.69
N ILE A 114 -7.28 7.61 -0.27
CA ILE A 114 -6.14 8.49 0.00
C ILE A 114 -5.11 8.30 -1.10
N VAL A 115 -4.65 9.43 -1.66
CA VAL A 115 -3.62 9.49 -2.70
C VAL A 115 -2.62 10.58 -2.31
N GLU A 116 -1.32 10.31 -2.39
CA GLU A 116 -0.29 11.34 -2.16
C GLU A 116 0.02 12.10 -3.46
N ASP A 117 0.64 13.28 -3.33
CA ASP A 117 0.87 14.20 -4.44
C ASP A 117 1.89 13.74 -5.50
N ASP A 118 2.52 12.60 -5.27
CA ASP A 118 3.48 11.98 -6.17
C ASP A 118 3.04 10.63 -6.73
N LEU A 119 1.75 10.30 -6.63
CA LEU A 119 1.17 9.06 -7.17
C LEU A 119 0.42 9.30 -8.47
N ASP A 120 0.87 8.67 -9.55
CA ASP A 120 0.01 8.37 -10.68
C ASP A 120 -0.97 7.26 -10.31
N VAL A 121 -2.12 7.24 -10.99
CA VAL A 121 -3.15 6.23 -10.85
C VAL A 121 -3.43 5.56 -12.19
N ALA A 122 -3.90 4.31 -12.16
CA ALA A 122 -4.26 3.56 -13.36
C ALA A 122 -5.63 3.99 -13.92
N PRO A 123 -5.92 3.73 -15.20
CA PRO A 123 -7.21 4.05 -15.82
C PRO A 123 -8.43 3.42 -15.11
N ASP A 124 -8.26 2.25 -14.48
CA ASP A 124 -9.30 1.53 -13.72
C ASP A 124 -9.30 1.83 -12.21
N PHE A 125 -8.54 2.83 -11.75
CA PHE A 125 -8.35 3.11 -10.31
C PHE A 125 -9.67 3.26 -9.53
N PHE A 126 -10.61 4.04 -10.06
CA PHE A 126 -11.90 4.25 -9.41
C PHE A 126 -12.80 3.01 -9.45
N ASP A 127 -12.79 2.26 -10.55
CA ASP A 127 -13.56 1.02 -10.69
C ASP A 127 -13.01 -0.08 -9.77
N TYR A 128 -11.69 -0.15 -9.60
CA TYR A 128 -11.01 -1.02 -8.64
C TYR A 128 -11.53 -0.77 -7.21
N PHE A 129 -11.46 0.48 -6.72
CA PHE A 129 -11.97 0.81 -5.38
C PHE A 129 -13.47 0.66 -5.28
N SER A 130 -14.23 1.05 -6.30
CA SER A 130 -15.69 0.89 -6.31
C SER A 130 -16.11 -0.57 -6.16
N SER A 131 -15.38 -1.49 -6.80
CA SER A 131 -15.72 -2.91 -6.82
C SER A 131 -15.38 -3.60 -5.50
N LEU A 132 -14.35 -3.11 -4.79
CA LEU A 132 -13.89 -3.61 -3.50
C LEU A 132 -14.53 -2.92 -2.29
N ALA A 133 -15.14 -1.75 -2.46
CA ALA A 133 -15.79 -1.00 -1.38
C ALA A 133 -16.84 -1.83 -0.60
N PRO A 134 -17.75 -2.60 -1.25
CA PRO A 134 -18.67 -3.45 -0.52
C PRO A 134 -17.97 -4.54 0.33
N LEU A 135 -16.89 -5.12 -0.17
CA LEU A 135 -16.12 -6.12 0.58
C LEU A 135 -15.48 -5.47 1.83
N LEU A 136 -14.82 -4.32 1.69
CA LEU A 136 -14.20 -3.61 2.82
C LEU A 136 -15.22 -3.22 3.90
N MET A 137 -16.45 -2.86 3.51
CA MET A 137 -17.50 -2.49 4.45
C MET A 137 -18.11 -3.70 5.20
N GLU A 138 -18.07 -4.89 4.62
CA GLU A 138 -18.68 -6.10 5.20
C GLU A 138 -17.69 -6.98 5.97
N ASP A 139 -16.47 -7.13 5.45
CA ASP A 139 -15.47 -8.03 5.99
C ASP A 139 -14.63 -7.33 7.07
N LYS A 140 -14.99 -7.57 8.34
CA LYS A 140 -14.27 -7.02 9.51
C LYS A 140 -12.83 -7.51 9.67
N SER A 141 -12.44 -8.56 8.93
CA SER A 141 -11.05 -9.00 8.87
C SER A 141 -10.19 -8.13 7.94
N LEU A 142 -10.79 -7.18 7.23
CA LEU A 142 -10.10 -6.16 6.44
C LEU A 142 -10.10 -4.81 7.16
N PHE A 143 -9.06 -4.03 6.92
CA PHE A 143 -8.98 -2.62 7.35
C PHE A 143 -8.56 -1.67 6.24
N CYS A 144 -8.07 -2.18 5.10
CA CYS A 144 -7.81 -1.35 3.94
C CYS A 144 -7.94 -2.09 2.60
N ILE A 145 -8.08 -1.31 1.54
CA ILE A 145 -7.78 -1.73 0.17
C ILE A 145 -6.63 -0.87 -0.31
N SER A 146 -5.57 -1.44 -0.90
CA SER A 146 -4.45 -0.70 -1.45
C SER A 146 -4.30 -0.97 -2.94
N ALA A 147 -4.01 0.07 -3.70
CA ALA A 147 -3.68 0.03 -5.12
C ALA A 147 -2.24 -0.43 -5.38
N TRP A 148 -1.43 -0.66 -4.35
CA TRP A 148 0.00 -0.91 -4.46
C TRP A 148 0.37 -2.37 -4.23
N ASN A 149 1.23 -2.91 -5.09
CA ASN A 149 1.97 -4.14 -4.85
C ASN A 149 3.43 -3.80 -4.54
N ASP A 150 3.91 -4.03 -3.30
CA ASP A 150 5.30 -3.75 -2.93
C ASP A 150 6.33 -4.52 -3.79
N ASN A 151 5.97 -5.71 -4.28
CA ASN A 151 6.78 -6.50 -5.22
C ASN A 151 6.29 -6.35 -6.67
N GLY A 152 5.65 -5.23 -7.01
CA GLY A 152 4.98 -4.97 -8.29
C GLY A 152 5.89 -4.64 -9.48
N ILE A 153 7.15 -5.08 -9.47
CA ILE A 153 8.08 -4.83 -10.58
C ILE A 153 7.81 -5.82 -11.74
N PRO A 154 8.06 -5.46 -13.01
CA PRO A 154 7.74 -6.30 -14.18
C PRO A 154 8.25 -7.74 -14.13
N THR A 155 9.37 -7.99 -13.48
CA THR A 155 9.98 -9.33 -13.35
C THR A 155 9.42 -10.16 -12.21
N LEU A 156 8.53 -9.59 -11.37
CA LEU A 156 7.93 -10.21 -10.19
C LEU A 156 6.40 -10.30 -10.26
N ILE A 157 5.79 -9.92 -11.40
CA ILE A 157 4.33 -9.92 -11.59
C ILE A 157 3.93 -10.70 -12.84
N ASP A 158 2.76 -11.31 -12.79
CA ASP A 158 2.10 -11.88 -13.95
C ASP A 158 1.23 -10.80 -14.63
N LYS A 159 1.78 -10.18 -15.68
CA LYS A 159 1.09 -9.13 -16.44
C LYS A 159 -0.19 -9.62 -17.14
N SER A 160 -0.38 -10.94 -17.29
CA SER A 160 -1.61 -11.50 -17.85
C SER A 160 -2.75 -11.55 -16.84
N ARG A 161 -2.44 -11.42 -15.54
CA ARG A 161 -3.39 -11.60 -14.43
C ARG A 161 -3.76 -10.27 -13.78
N ASN A 162 -4.27 -9.34 -14.59
CA ASN A 162 -4.76 -8.04 -14.11
C ASN A 162 -6.01 -8.17 -13.20
N ASP A 163 -6.68 -9.33 -13.26
CA ASP A 163 -7.81 -9.73 -12.42
C ASP A 163 -7.42 -10.15 -11.00
N LEU A 164 -6.15 -10.57 -10.80
CA LEU A 164 -5.74 -11.27 -9.59
C LEU A 164 -5.51 -10.31 -8.43
N LEU A 165 -6.20 -10.57 -7.32
CA LEU A 165 -6.14 -9.82 -6.07
C LEU A 165 -5.75 -10.75 -4.92
N TYR A 166 -5.15 -10.16 -3.90
CA TYR A 166 -4.65 -10.89 -2.74
C TYR A 166 -5.04 -10.21 -1.45
N ARG A 167 -5.15 -11.00 -0.39
CA ARG A 167 -5.06 -10.51 0.98
C ARG A 167 -3.58 -10.26 1.31
N SER A 168 -3.29 -9.32 2.20
CA SER A 168 -1.95 -8.97 2.65
C SER A 168 -2.00 -8.46 4.08
N ASP A 169 -1.19 -9.04 4.96
CA ASP A 169 -1.02 -8.57 6.35
C ASP A 169 -0.10 -7.34 6.40
N PHE A 170 0.71 -7.14 5.36
CA PHE A 170 1.48 -5.93 5.22
C PHE A 170 0.56 -4.78 4.76
N PHE A 171 0.53 -3.67 5.51
CA PHE A 171 -0.14 -2.43 5.11
C PHE A 171 0.70 -1.68 4.07
N PRO A 172 0.27 -1.62 2.79
CA PRO A 172 1.11 -1.05 1.73
C PRO A 172 0.98 0.48 1.63
N GLY A 173 -0.20 1.03 1.91
CA GLY A 173 -0.50 2.45 1.67
C GLY A 173 -0.59 2.78 0.17
N LEU A 174 0.09 3.85 -0.26
CA LEU A 174 0.35 4.23 -1.67
C LEU A 174 -0.87 4.13 -2.60
N GLY A 175 -1.91 4.90 -2.30
CA GLY A 175 -3.22 4.78 -2.95
C GLY A 175 -4.07 3.75 -2.22
N TRP A 176 -4.79 4.16 -1.18
CA TRP A 176 -5.49 3.22 -0.31
C TRP A 176 -6.83 3.74 0.20
N MET A 177 -7.74 2.84 0.51
CA MET A 177 -9.08 3.12 0.99
C MET A 177 -9.30 2.56 2.39
N LEU A 178 -9.93 3.36 3.25
CA LEU A 178 -10.31 2.98 4.61
C LEU A 178 -11.76 3.35 4.92
N THR A 179 -12.31 2.73 5.94
CA THR A 179 -13.66 2.98 6.44
C THR A 179 -13.68 4.06 7.51
N ARG A 180 -14.83 4.73 7.63
CA ARG A 180 -15.11 5.62 8.76
C ARG A 180 -15.09 4.86 10.09
N GLN A 181 -15.57 3.61 10.11
CA GLN A 181 -15.56 2.81 11.34
C GLN A 181 -14.14 2.67 11.90
N LEU A 182 -13.16 2.33 11.06
CA LEU A 182 -11.75 2.24 11.46
C LEU A 182 -11.24 3.59 12.01
N TRP A 183 -11.60 4.69 11.36
CA TRP A 183 -11.24 6.03 11.84
C TRP A 183 -11.84 6.32 13.22
N ASP A 184 -13.15 6.17 13.37
CA ASP A 184 -13.93 6.54 14.55
C ASP A 184 -13.56 5.67 15.77
N GLU A 185 -13.39 4.36 15.57
CA GLU A 185 -13.22 3.41 16.68
C GLU A 185 -11.76 3.22 17.11
N GLU A 186 -10.79 3.49 16.23
CA GLU A 186 -9.41 3.04 16.45
C GLU A 186 -8.33 4.06 16.10
N LEU A 187 -8.46 4.80 15.00
CA LEU A 187 -7.37 5.65 14.52
C LEU A 187 -7.42 7.07 15.07
N ARG A 188 -8.60 7.68 15.19
CA ARG A 188 -8.75 9.13 15.47
C ARG A 188 -8.01 9.58 16.73
N GLU A 189 -8.29 8.90 17.85
CA GLU A 189 -7.71 9.23 19.16
C GLU A 189 -6.27 8.74 19.28
N ALA A 190 -5.96 7.57 18.73
CA ALA A 190 -4.65 6.95 18.82
C ALA A 190 -3.63 7.42 17.77
N TRP A 191 -4.04 8.32 16.86
CA TRP A 191 -3.20 8.74 15.73
C TRP A 191 -1.83 9.25 16.18
N PRO A 192 -0.73 8.76 15.60
CA PRO A 192 0.60 9.03 16.12
C PRO A 192 1.08 10.44 15.75
N MET A 193 2.07 10.92 16.49
CA MET A 193 2.71 12.20 16.19
C MET A 193 3.56 12.16 14.91
N ALA A 194 4.08 10.99 14.52
CA ALA A 194 4.92 10.78 13.33
C ALA A 194 4.87 9.33 12.87
N TYR A 195 5.41 9.05 11.67
CA TYR A 195 5.51 7.68 11.11
C TYR A 195 4.16 6.96 11.11
N TRP A 196 3.14 7.62 10.55
CA TRP A 196 1.76 7.15 10.59
C TRP A 196 1.58 5.80 9.89
N ASP A 197 2.33 5.53 8.83
CA ASP A 197 2.29 4.28 8.08
C ASP A 197 2.92 3.13 8.87
N GLU A 198 4.01 3.39 9.58
CA GLU A 198 4.60 2.44 10.55
C GLU A 198 3.63 2.15 11.70
N PHE A 199 2.93 3.17 12.21
CA PHE A 199 1.87 2.98 13.20
C PHE A 199 0.75 2.07 12.68
N MET A 200 0.31 2.26 11.43
CA MET A 200 -0.71 1.39 10.80
C MET A 200 -0.25 -0.07 10.68
N ARG A 201 1.07 -0.31 10.57
CA ARG A 201 1.67 -1.66 10.49
C ARG A 201 1.79 -2.35 11.85
N LYS A 202 1.77 -1.61 12.96
CA LYS A 202 1.87 -2.17 14.31
C LYS A 202 0.84 -3.25 14.56
N LYS A 203 1.25 -4.34 15.21
CA LYS A 203 0.33 -5.43 15.59
C LYS A 203 -0.89 -4.93 16.37
N ALA A 204 -0.69 -3.97 17.27
CA ALA A 204 -1.76 -3.38 18.10
C ALA A 204 -2.80 -2.56 17.31
N VAL A 205 -2.43 -2.06 16.13
CA VAL A 205 -3.31 -1.30 15.23
C VAL A 205 -3.90 -2.23 14.17
N ARG A 206 -3.07 -3.03 13.50
CA ARG A 206 -3.52 -4.01 12.51
C ARG A 206 -4.51 -5.03 13.09
N ARG A 207 -4.29 -5.47 14.35
CA ARG A 207 -5.18 -6.40 15.09
C ARG A 207 -5.55 -7.66 14.29
N GLY A 208 -4.58 -8.20 13.57
CA GLY A 208 -4.77 -9.38 12.74
C GLY A 208 -5.60 -9.17 11.47
N ARG A 209 -5.94 -7.94 11.10
CA ARG A 209 -6.62 -7.64 9.83
C ARG A 209 -5.65 -7.57 8.67
N ALA A 210 -6.19 -7.74 7.47
CA ALA A 210 -5.45 -7.66 6.22
C ALA A 210 -5.93 -6.48 5.36
N CYS A 211 -5.14 -6.15 4.34
CA CYS A 211 -5.59 -5.34 3.22
C CYS A 211 -5.79 -6.21 1.98
N ILE A 212 -6.62 -5.74 1.05
CA ILE A 212 -6.56 -6.24 -0.33
C ILE A 212 -5.50 -5.47 -1.11
N ARG A 213 -4.70 -6.18 -1.89
CA ARG A 213 -3.74 -5.62 -2.86
C ARG A 213 -3.83 -6.33 -4.20
N PRO A 214 -3.49 -5.69 -5.33
CA PRO A 214 -3.53 -6.33 -6.64
C PRO A 214 -2.23 -7.07 -6.99
N GLU A 215 -2.28 -7.91 -8.04
CA GLU A 215 -1.07 -8.39 -8.74
C GLU A 215 -0.35 -7.24 -9.45
N ILE A 216 -1.10 -6.47 -10.23
CA ILE A 216 -0.61 -5.29 -10.97
C ILE A 216 -1.07 -4.03 -10.25
N SER A 217 -0.14 -3.15 -9.87
CA SER A 217 -0.45 -1.93 -9.14
C SER A 217 -1.37 -1.01 -9.95
N ARG A 218 -2.29 -0.37 -9.23
CA ARG A 218 -3.20 0.68 -9.72
C ARG A 218 -2.67 2.08 -9.40
N SER A 219 -1.50 2.16 -8.78
CA SER A 219 -0.79 3.40 -8.50
C SER A 219 0.71 3.26 -8.75
N HIS A 220 1.37 4.37 -9.07
CA HIS A 220 2.81 4.46 -9.31
C HIS A 220 3.39 5.73 -8.73
N THR A 221 4.44 5.65 -7.92
CA THR A 221 5.09 6.85 -7.40
C THR A 221 6.19 7.37 -8.33
N PHE A 222 6.17 8.68 -8.61
CA PHE A 222 7.27 9.38 -9.28
C PHE A 222 8.07 10.28 -8.31
N GLY A 223 7.78 10.20 -7.01
CA GLY A 223 8.33 11.07 -5.97
C GLY A 223 9.75 10.71 -5.52
N ARG A 224 10.76 10.96 -6.36
CA ARG A 224 12.17 10.73 -5.97
C ARG A 224 12.62 11.62 -4.80
N LYS A 225 12.21 12.89 -4.81
CA LYS A 225 12.57 13.88 -3.78
C LYS A 225 11.41 14.05 -2.81
N GLY A 226 11.64 13.76 -1.54
CA GLY A 226 10.63 13.90 -0.48
C GLY A 226 11.22 13.80 0.91
N VAL A 227 10.35 13.75 1.94
CA VAL A 227 10.76 13.71 3.36
C VAL A 227 11.65 12.50 3.67
N SER A 228 11.45 11.38 2.97
CA SER A 228 12.26 10.17 3.12
C SER A 228 13.60 10.20 2.36
N ASN A 229 13.92 11.29 1.67
CA ASN A 229 15.08 11.41 0.77
C ASN A 229 15.16 10.28 -0.28
N GLY A 230 14.01 9.77 -0.73
CA GLY A 230 13.95 8.71 -1.75
C GLY A 230 14.25 7.32 -1.21
N GLN A 231 14.02 7.07 0.09
CA GLN A 231 14.15 5.74 0.68
C GLN A 231 13.42 4.69 -0.16
N PHE A 232 14.13 3.64 -0.57
CA PHE A 232 13.67 2.57 -1.48
C PHE A 232 13.25 3.01 -2.90
N PHE A 233 13.23 4.30 -3.22
CA PHE A 233 12.76 4.79 -4.52
C PHE A 233 13.62 4.27 -5.67
N ASP A 234 14.94 4.47 -5.58
CA ASP A 234 15.87 4.08 -6.65
C ASP A 234 16.11 2.56 -6.73
N SER A 235 15.78 1.82 -5.66
CA SER A 235 15.95 0.36 -5.57
C SER A 235 14.69 -0.42 -5.94
N TYR A 236 13.51 0.08 -5.60
CA TYR A 236 12.24 -0.66 -5.70
C TYR A 236 11.11 0.18 -6.30
N LEU A 237 10.77 1.33 -5.69
CA LEU A 237 9.47 1.97 -5.96
C LEU A 237 9.34 2.47 -7.40
N ARG A 238 10.40 3.05 -7.98
CA ARG A 238 10.37 3.61 -9.35
C ARG A 238 10.20 2.55 -10.44
N PHE A 239 10.44 1.28 -10.12
CA PHE A 239 10.37 0.18 -11.07
C PHE A 239 9.00 -0.51 -11.05
N ASN A 240 8.09 -0.08 -10.17
CA ASN A 240 6.76 -0.66 -10.06
C ASN A 240 5.97 -0.43 -11.35
N TYR A 241 5.29 -1.48 -11.84
CA TYR A 241 4.51 -1.41 -13.05
C TYR A 241 3.11 -0.87 -12.76
N LEU A 242 2.77 0.27 -13.36
CA LEU A 242 1.42 0.81 -13.35
C LEU A 242 0.56 0.06 -14.38
N SER A 243 -0.62 -0.39 -13.97
CA SER A 243 -1.59 -0.98 -14.91
C SER A 243 -1.96 0.02 -16.00
N ASP A 244 -1.76 -0.38 -17.27
CA ASP A 244 -2.07 0.40 -18.46
C ASP A 244 -3.33 -0.10 -19.19
N LYS A 245 -3.89 -1.24 -18.74
CA LYS A 245 -5.09 -1.87 -19.29
C LYS A 245 -6.21 -1.82 -18.27
N PRO A 246 -7.31 -1.10 -18.53
CA PRO A 246 -8.46 -1.13 -17.63
C PRO A 246 -8.99 -2.55 -17.44
N PHE A 247 -9.38 -2.89 -16.21
CA PHE A 247 -10.04 -4.16 -15.91
C PHE A 247 -11.34 -3.93 -15.14
N VAL A 248 -12.39 -4.64 -15.54
CA VAL A 248 -13.71 -4.56 -14.89
C VAL A 248 -13.83 -5.70 -13.87
N PHE A 249 -13.84 -5.33 -12.60
CA PHE A 249 -13.96 -6.27 -11.49
C PHE A 249 -15.43 -6.64 -11.22
N ASN A 250 -15.69 -7.93 -10.99
CA ASN A 250 -16.99 -8.41 -10.55
C ASN A 250 -17.09 -8.33 -9.02
N SER A 251 -17.72 -7.27 -8.51
CA SER A 251 -17.86 -7.03 -7.05
C SER A 251 -18.50 -8.21 -6.29
N THR A 252 -19.49 -8.88 -6.88
CA THR A 252 -20.13 -10.06 -6.27
C THR A 252 -19.15 -11.21 -6.12
N LEU A 253 -18.37 -11.50 -7.17
CA LEU A 253 -17.35 -12.54 -7.12
C LEU A 253 -16.29 -12.21 -6.06
N LEU A 254 -15.78 -10.97 -6.02
CA LEU A 254 -14.78 -10.55 -5.05
C LEU A 254 -15.26 -10.71 -3.60
N ARG A 255 -16.53 -10.38 -3.32
CA ARG A 255 -17.14 -10.56 -1.99
C ARG A 255 -17.27 -12.03 -1.57
N ILE A 256 -17.31 -12.96 -2.52
CA ILE A 256 -17.38 -14.39 -2.26
C ILE A 256 -15.98 -14.98 -2.10
N THR A 257 -15.03 -14.60 -2.98
CA THR A 257 -13.74 -15.28 -3.06
C THR A 257 -12.65 -14.70 -2.16
N LEU A 258 -12.74 -13.43 -1.75
CA LEU A 258 -11.70 -12.76 -0.96
C LEU A 258 -11.97 -12.73 0.55
N LYS A 259 -13.10 -13.28 1.02
CA LYS A 259 -13.36 -13.43 2.45
C LYS A 259 -12.55 -14.60 3.02
N PRO A 260 -12.02 -14.51 4.26
CA PRO A 260 -11.09 -15.51 4.81
C PRO A 260 -11.61 -16.95 4.78
N ASP A 261 -12.90 -17.17 5.02
CA ASP A 261 -13.54 -18.49 5.03
C ASP A 261 -13.40 -19.24 3.69
N VAL A 262 -13.30 -18.50 2.59
CA VAL A 262 -13.07 -19.04 1.25
C VAL A 262 -11.62 -18.87 0.82
N TYR A 263 -11.06 -17.67 1.02
CA TYR A 263 -9.73 -17.30 0.54
C TYR A 263 -8.62 -18.13 1.19
N ASP A 264 -8.66 -18.33 2.52
CA ASP A 264 -7.57 -18.95 3.25
C ASP A 264 -7.41 -20.42 2.87
N SER A 265 -8.53 -21.14 2.79
CA SER A 265 -8.53 -22.55 2.41
C SER A 265 -8.04 -22.75 0.97
N GLN A 266 -8.54 -21.94 0.02
CA GLN A 266 -8.09 -22.00 -1.38
C GLN A 266 -6.63 -21.61 -1.52
N PHE A 267 -6.22 -20.49 -0.91
CA PHE A 267 -4.85 -19.97 -1.01
C PHE A 267 -3.84 -20.95 -0.41
N LEU A 268 -4.10 -21.49 0.78
CA LEU A 268 -3.22 -22.48 1.40
C LEU A 268 -3.15 -23.78 0.60
N THR A 269 -4.23 -24.21 -0.05
CA THR A 269 -4.21 -25.37 -0.95
C THR A 269 -3.38 -25.11 -2.21
N GLU A 270 -3.51 -23.94 -2.85
CA GLU A 270 -2.63 -23.56 -3.97
C GLU A 270 -1.15 -23.54 -3.55
N VAL A 271 -0.86 -22.98 -2.38
CA VAL A 271 0.51 -22.83 -1.87
C VAL A 271 1.11 -24.16 -1.42
N TYR A 272 0.44 -24.93 -0.56
CA TYR A 272 1.06 -26.07 0.10
C TYR A 272 0.74 -27.43 -0.54
N ASP A 273 -0.39 -27.57 -1.25
CA ASP A 273 -0.83 -28.86 -1.78
C ASP A 273 -0.59 -28.99 -3.28
N LYS A 274 -0.76 -27.89 -4.04
CA LYS A 274 -0.66 -27.91 -5.50
C LYS A 274 0.68 -27.45 -6.05
N SER A 275 1.40 -26.58 -5.31
CA SER A 275 2.70 -26.10 -5.77
C SER A 275 3.80 -27.14 -5.55
N VAL A 276 4.83 -27.09 -6.40
CA VAL A 276 6.02 -27.94 -6.28
C VAL A 276 6.95 -27.37 -5.20
N LEU A 277 7.25 -28.17 -4.18
CA LEU A 277 8.23 -27.82 -3.15
C LEU A 277 9.65 -27.82 -3.75
N LEU A 278 10.34 -26.69 -3.59
CA LEU A 278 11.76 -26.55 -3.86
C LEU A 278 12.54 -26.88 -2.58
N ASN A 279 13.48 -27.82 -2.68
CA ASN A 279 14.28 -28.29 -1.56
C ASN A 279 15.49 -27.38 -1.28
N ASP A 280 15.96 -26.68 -2.31
CA ASP A 280 17.10 -25.77 -2.21
C ASP A 280 16.85 -24.46 -2.99
N ARG A 281 17.32 -23.34 -2.44
CA ARG A 281 17.16 -22.01 -3.05
C ARG A 281 17.86 -21.87 -4.41
N SER A 282 18.91 -22.65 -4.67
CA SER A 282 19.59 -22.68 -5.98
C SER A 282 18.65 -23.12 -7.10
N GLN A 283 17.61 -23.88 -6.79
CA GLN A 283 16.59 -24.28 -7.78
C GLN A 283 15.79 -23.09 -8.32
N LEU A 284 15.75 -21.95 -7.61
CA LEU A 284 15.14 -20.71 -8.14
C LEU A 284 15.86 -20.20 -9.40
N SER A 285 17.14 -20.51 -9.57
CA SER A 285 17.91 -20.15 -10.76
C SER A 285 17.72 -21.14 -11.92
N HIS A 286 17.15 -22.31 -11.66
CA HIS A 286 17.00 -23.43 -12.60
C HIS A 286 15.54 -23.92 -12.67
N LEU A 287 14.58 -22.99 -12.63
CA LEU A 287 13.15 -23.33 -12.54
C LEU A 287 12.63 -24.09 -13.76
N ASP A 288 13.21 -23.86 -14.94
CA ASP A 288 12.85 -24.52 -16.19
C ASP A 288 13.10 -26.04 -16.13
N GLU A 289 14.02 -26.49 -15.28
CA GLU A 289 14.37 -27.91 -15.10
C GLU A 289 13.48 -28.61 -14.06
N ALA A 290 12.76 -27.85 -13.22
CA ALA A 290 12.11 -28.39 -12.03
C ALA A 290 10.68 -28.94 -12.25
N SER A 291 9.92 -28.42 -13.22
CA SER A 291 8.53 -28.84 -13.50
C SER A 291 7.98 -28.17 -14.78
N PRO A 292 6.78 -28.51 -15.29
CA PRO A 292 6.14 -27.77 -16.38
C PRO A 292 6.00 -26.28 -16.05
N GLN A 293 6.18 -25.39 -17.03
CA GLN A 293 6.20 -23.93 -16.80
C GLN A 293 4.94 -23.39 -16.10
N SER A 294 3.78 -24.04 -16.31
CA SER A 294 2.49 -23.68 -15.71
C SER A 294 2.33 -24.02 -14.23
N THR A 295 3.20 -24.86 -13.65
CA THR A 295 3.02 -25.31 -12.26
C THR A 295 3.66 -24.32 -11.30
N ALA A 296 2.95 -23.85 -10.28
CA ALA A 296 3.52 -22.99 -9.26
C ALA A 296 4.60 -23.73 -8.44
N CYS A 297 5.57 -23.00 -7.91
CA CYS A 297 6.57 -23.54 -6.99
C CYS A 297 6.51 -22.84 -5.64
N ARG A 298 6.97 -23.53 -4.59
CA ARG A 298 7.10 -22.99 -3.25
C ARG A 298 8.48 -23.29 -2.69
N LEU A 299 9.10 -22.27 -2.11
CA LEU A 299 10.30 -22.41 -1.30
C LEU A 299 9.95 -22.13 0.15
N GLU A 300 10.24 -23.11 1.03
CA GLU A 300 10.04 -22.93 2.47
C GLU A 300 11.21 -22.17 3.11
N TYR A 301 10.90 -21.20 3.95
CA TYR A 301 11.87 -20.51 4.79
C TYR A 301 11.55 -20.76 6.27
N LYS A 302 12.58 -20.91 7.12
CA LYS A 302 12.41 -21.17 8.57
C LYS A 302 12.95 -20.04 9.42
N THR A 303 13.95 -19.33 8.92
CA THR A 303 14.58 -18.19 9.58
C THR A 303 14.43 -16.92 8.76
N ARG A 304 14.72 -15.79 9.40
CA ARG A 304 14.78 -14.49 8.74
C ARG A 304 15.82 -14.52 7.61
N GLU A 305 16.97 -15.11 7.87
CA GLU A 305 18.10 -15.19 6.94
C GLU A 305 17.73 -16.00 5.70
N ASP A 306 16.96 -17.09 5.86
CA ASP A 306 16.44 -17.88 4.75
C ASP A 306 15.55 -17.04 3.84
N PHE A 307 14.59 -16.31 4.43
CA PHE A 307 13.68 -15.45 3.68
C PHE A 307 14.46 -14.36 2.94
N VAL A 308 15.36 -13.65 3.63
CA VAL A 308 16.14 -12.55 3.04
C VAL A 308 17.01 -13.08 1.89
N ALA A 309 17.64 -14.24 2.03
CA ALA A 309 18.43 -14.84 0.98
C ALA A 309 17.57 -15.21 -0.24
N ALA A 310 16.40 -15.82 -0.04
CA ALA A 310 15.48 -16.18 -1.11
C ALA A 310 14.89 -14.94 -1.82
N ALA A 311 14.40 -13.97 -1.06
CA ALA A 311 13.88 -12.71 -1.60
C ALA A 311 14.94 -11.97 -2.42
N ARG A 312 16.19 -11.94 -1.94
CA ARG A 312 17.31 -11.35 -2.68
C ARG A 312 17.57 -12.04 -4.02
N LEU A 313 17.53 -13.37 -4.07
CA LEU A 313 17.73 -14.12 -5.32
C LEU A 313 16.66 -13.78 -6.36
N LEU A 314 15.40 -13.59 -5.92
CA LEU A 314 14.30 -13.20 -6.79
C LEU A 314 14.32 -11.71 -7.17
N GLY A 315 15.03 -10.88 -6.41
CA GLY A 315 14.94 -9.42 -6.50
C GLY A 315 13.71 -8.83 -5.80
N ALA A 316 13.06 -9.60 -4.93
CA ALA A 316 11.95 -9.16 -4.10
C ALA A 316 12.43 -8.28 -2.93
N MET A 317 11.51 -7.56 -2.30
CA MET A 317 11.81 -6.77 -1.11
C MET A 317 12.17 -7.69 0.07
N GLN A 318 13.23 -7.30 0.79
CA GLN A 318 13.84 -8.11 1.86
C GLN A 318 13.47 -7.62 3.27
N ASP A 319 12.84 -6.44 3.38
CA ASP A 319 12.53 -5.83 4.67
C ASP A 319 11.24 -6.37 5.28
N PHE A 320 11.18 -6.25 6.61
CA PHE A 320 10.04 -6.61 7.43
C PHE A 320 9.57 -5.37 8.19
N LYS A 321 8.28 -5.34 8.50
CA LYS A 321 7.69 -4.36 9.43
C LYS A 321 6.88 -5.13 10.44
N GLU A 322 7.25 -5.03 11.72
CA GLU A 322 6.62 -5.79 12.82
C GLU A 322 6.60 -7.31 12.53
N GLY A 323 7.72 -7.83 12.00
CA GLY A 323 7.84 -9.23 11.60
C GLY A 323 7.18 -9.60 10.27
N VAL A 324 6.38 -8.71 9.67
CA VAL A 324 5.62 -8.99 8.44
C VAL A 324 6.44 -8.62 7.20
N PRO A 325 6.76 -9.56 6.29
CA PRO A 325 7.38 -9.24 5.03
C PRO A 325 6.42 -8.49 4.09
N ARG A 326 6.99 -7.70 3.16
CA ARG A 326 6.25 -6.99 2.12
C ARG A 326 5.34 -7.94 1.33
N THR A 327 4.08 -7.55 1.09
CA THR A 327 3.03 -8.33 0.40
C THR A 327 2.60 -9.66 1.05
N ALA A 328 3.15 -10.00 2.22
CA ALA A 328 2.89 -11.30 2.84
C ALA A 328 1.44 -11.43 3.32
N TYR A 329 0.88 -12.63 3.19
CA TYR A 329 -0.34 -13.05 3.87
C TYR A 329 -0.09 -14.41 4.53
N MET A 330 -0.33 -14.51 5.84
CA MET A 330 0.02 -15.70 6.63
C MET A 330 1.50 -16.10 6.47
N GLY A 331 2.40 -15.12 6.36
CA GLY A 331 3.83 -15.30 6.11
C GLY A 331 4.19 -15.61 4.65
N ILE A 332 3.22 -15.82 3.77
CA ILE A 332 3.47 -16.25 2.40
C ILE A 332 3.61 -15.03 1.49
N VAL A 333 4.77 -14.89 0.84
CA VAL A 333 5.01 -13.88 -0.19
C VAL A 333 4.85 -14.52 -1.56
N SER A 334 3.87 -14.01 -2.33
CA SER A 334 3.55 -14.50 -3.67
C SER A 334 4.11 -13.57 -4.74
N VAL A 335 5.02 -14.08 -5.57
CA VAL A 335 5.63 -13.35 -6.70
C VAL A 335 5.60 -14.19 -7.97
N PHE A 336 5.83 -13.58 -9.12
CA PHE A 336 5.90 -14.27 -10.41
C PHE A 336 7.28 -14.12 -11.00
N PHE A 337 8.02 -15.21 -11.18
CA PHE A 337 9.41 -15.18 -11.59
C PHE A 337 9.65 -16.19 -12.71
N CYS A 338 10.34 -15.77 -13.78
CA CYS A 338 10.63 -16.60 -14.96
C CYS A 338 9.41 -17.34 -15.53
N GLY A 339 8.26 -16.66 -15.62
CA GLY A 339 7.04 -17.26 -16.19
C GLY A 339 6.25 -18.15 -15.22
N ARG A 340 6.62 -18.18 -13.94
CA ARG A 340 6.03 -19.07 -12.94
C ARG A 340 5.65 -18.35 -11.65
N ARG A 341 4.54 -18.77 -11.02
CA ARG A 341 4.17 -18.34 -9.66
C ARG A 341 5.11 -18.98 -8.64
N ILE A 342 5.78 -18.16 -7.83
CA ILE A 342 6.64 -18.57 -6.73
C ILE A 342 6.03 -18.11 -5.40
N TYR A 343 5.98 -19.04 -4.44
CA TYR A 343 5.61 -18.77 -3.06
C TYR A 343 6.84 -18.89 -2.17
N LEU A 344 7.24 -17.80 -1.51
CA LEU A 344 8.12 -17.88 -0.34
C LEU A 344 7.23 -18.07 0.87
N ALA A 345 7.27 -19.25 1.49
CA ALA A 345 6.30 -19.64 2.51
C ALA A 345 6.99 -20.12 3.81
N PRO A 346 6.38 -19.97 4.98
CA PRO A 346 6.91 -20.55 6.21
C PRO A 346 7.03 -22.08 6.13
N GLY A 347 8.16 -22.61 6.59
CA GLY A 347 8.39 -24.04 6.75
C GLY A 347 7.94 -24.56 8.11
N GLY A 348 7.50 -25.83 8.15
CA GLY A 348 7.03 -26.48 9.38
C GLY A 348 5.63 -26.06 9.88
N SER A 349 4.97 -25.13 9.18
CA SER A 349 3.59 -24.71 9.41
C SER A 349 2.91 -24.38 8.08
N ARG A 350 1.57 -24.44 8.02
CA ARG A 350 0.79 -24.07 6.83
C ARG A 350 0.40 -22.59 6.92
N GLY A 351 1.36 -21.73 6.64
CA GLY A 351 1.26 -20.30 6.94
C GLY A 351 1.30 -20.03 8.44
N TRP A 352 1.36 -18.75 8.79
CA TRP A 352 1.28 -18.26 10.16
C TRP A 352 -0.06 -17.60 10.42
N ASP A 353 -0.55 -17.73 11.64
CA ASP A 353 -1.65 -16.90 12.10
C ASP A 353 -1.19 -15.45 12.17
N ASN A 354 -2.09 -14.51 11.88
CA ASN A 354 -1.77 -13.10 11.70
C ASN A 354 -1.10 -12.42 12.90
N ASN A 355 -1.20 -13.01 14.09
CA ASN A 355 -0.59 -12.52 15.33
C ASN A 355 0.68 -13.29 15.74
N GLU A 356 1.10 -14.28 14.97
CA GLU A 356 2.19 -15.22 15.30
C GLU A 356 3.45 -15.00 14.46
N TYR A 357 3.51 -13.90 13.71
CA TYR A 357 4.73 -13.49 13.03
C TYR A 357 5.90 -13.41 14.02
N PRO A 358 7.05 -14.04 13.70
CA PRO A 358 8.27 -13.88 14.48
C PRO A 358 8.67 -12.40 14.61
N ASP A 359 9.30 -12.02 15.73
CA ASP A 359 9.87 -10.67 15.90
C ASP A 359 11.14 -10.49 15.07
N TRP A 360 10.99 -10.51 13.76
CA TRP A 360 12.04 -10.26 12.78
C TRP A 360 12.05 -8.77 12.42
N LYS A 361 13.19 -8.11 12.71
CA LYS A 361 13.36 -6.66 12.58
C LYS A 361 14.15 -6.27 11.35
#